data_AF-A0A061J9A7-F1
#
_entry.id   AF-A0A061J9A7-F1
#
_cell.length_a   1.000
_cell.length_b   1.000
_cell.length_c   1.000
_cell.angle_alpha   90.00
_cell.angle_beta   90.00
_cell.angle_gamma   90.00
#
_symmetry.space_group_name_H-M   'P 1'
#
loop_
_entity.id
_entity.type
_entity.pdbx_description
1 polymer ?
#
loop_
_entity_poly.entity_id
_entity_poly.type
_entity_poly.pdbx_seq_one_letter_code
_entity_poly.pdbx_strand_id
1 'polypeptide(L)'
;MGYTRERTHRHFFVARANAFFSRLPIARIQRSLAMEAIKQGRMRPWKHTKEQILGAPIACNFDYNPRPVRLIGTVMDAHTEETSIKGGLKVYARNEETNMMLWIPAGNPKLKYEVTATKGSFQHYLDERDKWDEAWLTGRARMK
;
A
#
# COMPACT_ATOMS: atom_id res chain seq x y z
N MET A 1 31.49 -34.32 -18.58
CA MET A 1 32.20 -33.02 -18.62
C MET A 1 31.21 -31.92 -18.33
N GLY A 2 31.47 -31.04 -17.36
CA GLY A 2 30.64 -29.87 -17.06
C GLY A 2 31.20 -28.65 -17.79
N TYR A 3 30.45 -28.08 -18.73
CA TYR A 3 30.89 -26.99 -19.61
C TYR A 3 30.74 -25.58 -19.00
N THR A 4 30.10 -25.47 -17.83
CA THR A 4 29.86 -24.19 -17.15
C THR A 4 30.04 -24.34 -15.65
N ARG A 5 30.25 -23.21 -14.95
CA ARG A 5 30.35 -23.15 -13.49
C ARG A 5 29.51 -22.01 -12.94
N GLU A 6 28.43 -22.38 -12.25
CA GLU A 6 27.41 -21.45 -11.74
C GLU A 6 27.86 -20.62 -10.53
N ARG A 7 28.74 -21.19 -9.68
CA ARG A 7 29.12 -20.60 -8.40
C ARG A 7 30.50 -19.97 -8.46
N THR A 8 30.57 -18.69 -8.08
CA THR A 8 31.83 -17.98 -7.84
C THR A 8 32.24 -18.07 -6.37
N HIS A 9 33.53 -18.35 -6.14
CA HIS A 9 34.15 -18.36 -4.81
C HIS A 9 35.18 -17.23 -4.67
N ARG A 10 35.18 -16.25 -5.59
CA ARG A 10 36.11 -15.13 -5.53
C ARG A 10 35.78 -14.26 -4.32
N HIS A 11 36.82 -13.85 -3.59
CA HIS A 11 36.72 -13.12 -2.33
C HIS A 11 35.74 -11.94 -2.39
N PHE A 12 35.79 -11.12 -3.44
CA PHE A 12 34.91 -9.96 -3.63
C PHE A 12 33.41 -10.28 -3.52
N PHE A 13 32.96 -11.43 -4.06
CA PHE A 13 31.55 -11.82 -4.04
C PHE A 13 31.16 -12.59 -2.78
N VAL A 14 32.13 -13.29 -2.17
CA VAL A 14 31.91 -14.08 -0.95
C VAL A 14 31.92 -13.20 0.29
N ALA A 15 32.78 -12.18 0.32
CA ALA A 15 32.87 -11.22 1.42
C ALA A 15 31.55 -10.46 1.59
N ARG A 16 31.14 -10.25 2.84
CA ARG A 16 29.92 -9.51 3.19
C ARG A 16 30.27 -8.26 3.97
N ALA A 17 29.57 -7.17 3.66
CA ALA A 17 29.75 -5.90 4.35
C ALA A 17 28.77 -5.69 5.53
N ASN A 18 27.91 -6.68 5.83
CA ASN A 18 26.84 -6.56 6.82
C ASN A 18 27.32 -6.07 8.20
N ALA A 19 28.53 -6.48 8.63
CA ALA A 19 29.14 -6.03 9.89
C ALA A 19 29.38 -4.50 9.93
N PHE A 20 29.53 -3.85 8.77
CA PHE A 20 29.78 -2.42 8.66
C PHE A 20 28.49 -1.59 8.45
N PHE A 21 27.31 -2.21 8.35
CA PHE A 21 26.05 -1.51 8.10
C PHE A 21 25.65 -0.57 9.24
N SER A 22 26.15 -0.78 10.45
CA SER A 22 25.97 0.16 11.58
C SER A 22 26.49 1.57 11.28
N ARG A 23 27.44 1.71 10.33
CA ARG A 23 28.00 3.00 9.89
C ARG A 23 27.07 3.75 8.94
N LEU A 24 26.10 3.08 8.32
CA LEU A 24 25.16 3.68 7.37
C LEU A 24 23.75 3.75 7.99
N PRO A 25 23.22 4.94 8.30
CA PRO A 25 21.95 5.06 9.00
C PRO A 25 20.74 4.91 8.05
N ILE A 26 20.51 3.69 7.54
CA ILE A 26 19.47 3.37 6.53
C ILE A 26 18.09 3.87 6.95
N ALA A 27 17.67 3.66 8.20
CA ALA A 27 16.37 4.10 8.69
C ALA A 27 16.21 5.64 8.70
N ARG A 28 17.30 6.39 8.97
CA ARG A 28 17.27 7.86 8.91
C ARG A 28 17.17 8.35 7.47
N ILE A 29 17.84 7.69 6.53
CA ILE A 29 17.74 7.97 5.10
C ILE A 29 16.31 7.71 4.61
N GLN A 30 15.69 6.59 4.98
CA GLN A 30 14.30 6.29 4.62
C GLN A 30 13.31 7.33 5.16
N ARG A 31 13.46 7.77 6.41
CA ARG A 31 12.65 8.87 6.96
C ARG A 31 12.88 10.17 6.22
N SER A 32 14.11 10.46 5.81
CA SER A 32 14.43 11.68 5.04
C SER A 32 13.74 11.68 3.68
N LEU A 33 13.73 10.53 2.99
CA LEU A 33 13.00 10.36 1.72
C LEU A 33 11.48 10.50 1.91
N ALA A 34 10.94 9.99 3.01
CA ALA A 34 9.52 10.17 3.35
C ALA A 34 9.20 11.66 3.57
N MET A 35 10.03 12.38 4.31
CA MET A 35 9.88 13.83 4.53
C MET A 35 9.99 14.64 3.24
N GLU A 36 10.88 14.24 2.31
CA GLU A 36 10.97 14.87 1.00
C GLU A 36 9.68 14.68 0.18
N ALA A 37 9.12 13.46 0.18
CA ALA A 37 7.86 13.19 -0.50
C ALA A 37 6.68 13.97 0.11
N ILE A 38 6.68 14.16 1.43
CA ILE A 38 5.71 15.03 2.12
C ILE A 38 5.89 16.49 1.69
N LYS A 39 7.12 17.00 1.68
CA LYS A 39 7.41 18.38 1.26
C LYS A 39 7.00 18.66 -0.19
N GLN A 40 7.12 17.66 -1.06
CA GLN A 40 6.67 17.73 -2.45
C GLN A 40 5.14 17.54 -2.61
N GLY A 41 4.40 17.31 -1.54
CA GLY A 41 2.95 17.12 -1.57
C GLY A 41 2.48 15.79 -2.19
N ARG A 42 3.37 14.81 -2.35
CA ARG A 42 3.04 13.49 -2.92
C ARG A 42 2.33 12.58 -1.94
N MET A 43 2.51 12.82 -0.64
CA MET A 43 1.83 12.13 0.45
C MET A 43 1.66 13.09 1.63
N ARG A 44 0.70 12.84 2.51
CA ARG A 44 0.57 13.52 3.81
C ARG A 44 1.15 12.65 4.92
N PRO A 45 1.69 13.21 6.01
CA PRO A 45 2.11 12.40 7.15
C PRO A 45 0.90 11.70 7.80
N TRP A 46 1.08 10.46 8.19
CA TRP A 46 0.16 9.66 9.00
C TRP A 46 0.88 8.99 10.17
N LYS A 47 0.10 8.76 11.23
CA LYS A 47 0.42 7.90 12.36
C LYS A 47 -0.88 7.34 12.93
N HIS A 48 -1.10 6.04 12.80
CA HIS A 48 -2.30 5.35 13.26
C HIS A 48 -1.98 3.87 13.52
N THR A 49 -2.71 3.22 14.42
CA THR A 49 -2.68 1.75 14.53
C THR A 49 -3.67 1.13 13.54
N LYS A 50 -3.57 -0.19 13.33
CA LYS A 50 -4.51 -0.89 12.44
C LYS A 50 -5.95 -0.77 12.92
N GLU A 51 -6.19 -0.97 14.21
CA GLU A 51 -7.52 -0.91 14.83
C GLU A 51 -8.16 0.47 14.66
N GLN A 52 -7.33 1.52 14.64
CA GLN A 52 -7.81 2.90 14.51
C GLN A 52 -8.18 3.28 13.08
N ILE A 53 -7.54 2.69 12.05
CA ILE A 53 -7.75 3.08 10.65
C ILE A 53 -8.69 2.13 9.89
N LEU A 54 -8.75 0.86 10.28
CA LEU A 54 -9.60 -0.11 9.60
C LEU A 54 -11.06 0.34 9.60
N GLY A 55 -11.69 0.27 8.43
CA GLY A 55 -13.08 0.71 8.26
C GLY A 55 -13.24 2.21 8.01
N ALA A 56 -12.16 3.00 8.02
CA ALA A 56 -12.26 4.41 7.69
C ALA A 56 -12.63 4.61 6.21
N PRO A 57 -13.56 5.52 5.88
CA PRO A 57 -13.80 5.93 4.51
C PRO A 57 -12.57 6.66 3.94
N ILE A 58 -12.27 6.37 2.69
CA ILE A 58 -11.17 6.95 1.93
C ILE A 58 -11.67 7.42 0.58
N ALA A 59 -11.32 8.65 0.22
CA ALA A 59 -11.57 9.21 -1.10
C ALA A 59 -10.31 9.06 -1.95
N CYS A 60 -10.43 8.39 -3.09
CA CYS A 60 -9.34 8.17 -4.04
C CYS A 60 -9.62 8.97 -5.31
N ASN A 61 -8.65 9.75 -5.76
CA ASN A 61 -8.69 10.50 -7.00
C ASN A 61 -7.46 10.16 -7.84
N PHE A 62 -7.68 9.39 -8.90
CA PHE A 62 -6.62 8.94 -9.80
C PHE A 62 -6.61 9.77 -11.07
N ASP A 63 -5.49 10.43 -11.31
CA ASP A 63 -5.29 11.35 -12.42
C ASP A 63 -5.04 10.60 -13.74
N TYR A 64 -6.13 10.04 -14.28
CA TYR A 64 -6.19 9.38 -15.57
C TYR A 64 -6.91 10.25 -16.61
N ASN A 65 -6.53 10.09 -17.87
CA ASN A 65 -7.19 10.71 -19.02
C ASN A 65 -8.29 9.77 -19.56
N PRO A 66 -9.38 10.28 -20.15
CA PRO A 66 -9.73 11.70 -20.33
C PRO A 66 -10.37 12.35 -19.10
N ARG A 67 -10.81 11.54 -18.12
CA ARG A 67 -11.45 12.01 -16.89
C ARG A 67 -10.81 11.30 -15.70
N PRO A 68 -10.44 12.03 -14.64
CA PRO A 68 -9.87 11.41 -13.44
C PRO A 68 -10.89 10.49 -12.79
N VAL A 69 -10.42 9.32 -12.34
CA VAL A 69 -11.25 8.31 -11.68
C VAL A 69 -11.39 8.70 -10.22
N ARG A 70 -12.63 8.89 -9.78
CA ARG A 70 -12.96 9.22 -8.38
C ARG A 70 -13.68 8.04 -7.76
N LEU A 71 -13.12 7.50 -6.69
CA LEU A 71 -13.68 6.38 -5.95
C LEU A 71 -13.81 6.76 -4.48
N ILE A 72 -14.85 6.22 -3.84
CA ILE A 72 -14.97 6.21 -2.39
C ILE A 72 -14.90 4.75 -1.98
N GLY A 73 -14.06 4.48 -1.00
CA GLY A 73 -13.88 3.12 -0.49
C GLY A 73 -13.68 3.10 1.02
N THR A 74 -13.42 1.90 1.52
CA THR A 74 -13.14 1.63 2.92
C THR A 74 -11.73 1.07 3.06
N VAL A 75 -10.99 1.52 4.07
CA VAL A 75 -9.65 0.99 4.38
C VAL A 75 -9.80 -0.43 4.93
N MET A 76 -9.21 -1.38 4.22
CA MET A 76 -9.25 -2.81 4.54
C MET A 76 -7.97 -3.30 5.21
N ASP A 77 -6.85 -2.63 4.99
CA ASP A 77 -5.57 -2.88 5.67
C ASP A 77 -4.62 -1.70 5.44
N ALA A 78 -3.65 -1.55 6.34
CA ALA A 78 -2.56 -0.60 6.23
C ALA A 78 -1.22 -1.33 6.42
N HIS A 79 -0.26 -1.06 5.54
CA HIS A 79 1.05 -1.72 5.60
C HIS A 79 1.91 -1.25 6.78
N THR A 80 1.86 0.05 7.08
CA THR A 80 2.73 0.71 8.06
C THR A 80 1.94 1.69 8.91
N GLU A 81 2.11 1.63 10.22
CA GLU A 81 1.44 2.50 11.20
C GLU A 81 1.93 3.96 11.11
N GLU A 82 3.23 4.15 10.84
CA GLU A 82 3.84 5.47 10.66
C GLU A 82 4.19 5.73 9.19
N THR A 83 4.36 7.01 8.87
CA THR A 83 4.69 7.47 7.53
C THR A 83 5.98 6.85 7.01
N SER A 84 5.90 6.22 5.85
CA SER A 84 7.03 5.54 5.22
C SER A 84 6.88 5.52 3.70
N ILE A 85 8.02 5.57 3.00
CA ILE A 85 8.07 5.37 1.54
C ILE A 85 7.62 3.96 1.12
N LYS A 86 7.62 3.00 2.05
CA LYS A 86 7.11 1.63 1.84
C LYS A 86 5.64 1.49 2.25
N GLY A 87 5.00 2.58 2.68
CA GLY A 87 3.60 2.57 3.07
C GLY A 87 2.68 2.20 1.92
N GLY A 88 1.45 1.84 2.28
CA GLY A 88 0.39 1.51 1.33
C GLY A 88 -0.89 1.19 2.08
N LEU A 89 -2.01 1.45 1.41
CA LEU A 89 -3.34 1.18 1.93
C LEU A 89 -4.07 0.22 1.00
N LYS A 90 -4.69 -0.80 1.59
CA LYS A 90 -5.66 -1.66 0.92
C LYS A 90 -7.02 -0.99 1.03
N VAL A 91 -7.69 -0.81 -0.11
CA VAL A 91 -8.98 -0.12 -0.20
C VAL A 91 -9.96 -0.99 -0.94
N TYR A 92 -11.11 -1.23 -0.32
CA TYR A 92 -12.25 -1.78 -1.02
C TYR A 92 -13.11 -0.63 -1.51
N ALA A 93 -13.26 -0.50 -2.83
CA ALA A 93 -14.13 0.48 -3.46
C ALA A 93 -15.25 -0.25 -4.21
N ARG A 94 -16.46 0.25 -4.03
CA ARG A 94 -17.66 -0.26 -4.69
C ARG A 94 -18.32 0.84 -5.50
N ASN A 95 -18.60 0.54 -6.76
CA ASN A 95 -19.42 1.36 -7.64
C ASN A 95 -20.72 0.62 -7.96
N GLU A 96 -21.60 1.22 -8.78
CA GLU A 96 -22.94 0.70 -9.12
C GLU A 96 -22.97 -0.80 -9.41
N GLU A 97 -22.06 -1.29 -10.24
CA GLU A 97 -22.00 -2.71 -10.65
C GLU A 97 -20.59 -3.33 -10.48
N THR A 98 -19.62 -2.59 -9.96
CA THR A 98 -18.23 -3.04 -9.88
C THR A 98 -17.70 -3.00 -8.46
N ASN A 99 -17.15 -4.15 -8.04
CA ASN A 99 -16.48 -4.32 -6.76
C ASN A 99 -14.98 -4.45 -7.03
N MET A 100 -14.15 -3.60 -6.42
CA MET A 100 -12.70 -3.63 -6.62
C MET A 100 -11.94 -3.51 -5.32
N MET A 101 -11.01 -4.43 -5.10
CA MET A 101 -10.05 -4.40 -4.00
C MET A 101 -8.71 -3.91 -4.52
N LEU A 102 -8.32 -2.71 -4.12
CA LEU A 102 -7.14 -2.00 -4.62
C LEU A 102 -6.04 -1.96 -3.54
N TRP A 103 -4.78 -2.02 -3.97
CA TRP A 103 -3.64 -1.67 -3.14
C TRP A 103 -3.00 -0.38 -3.67
N ILE A 104 -3.09 0.69 -2.89
CA ILE A 104 -2.63 2.02 -3.31
C ILE A 104 -1.32 2.33 -2.57
N PRO A 105 -0.19 2.48 -3.29
CA PRO A 105 1.09 2.83 -2.68
C PRO A 105 1.12 4.31 -2.27
N ALA A 106 1.83 4.61 -1.18
CA ALA A 106 2.04 5.99 -0.75
C ALA A 106 2.99 6.75 -1.71
N GLY A 107 2.74 8.04 -1.93
CA GLY A 107 3.70 8.94 -2.59
C GLY A 107 3.68 8.95 -4.12
N ASN A 108 2.69 8.31 -4.75
CA ASN A 108 2.47 8.44 -6.19
C ASN A 108 1.72 9.75 -6.50
N PRO A 109 2.26 10.64 -7.37
CA PRO A 109 1.64 11.94 -7.64
C PRO A 109 0.29 11.86 -8.37
N LYS A 110 0.01 10.76 -9.09
CA LYS A 110 -1.24 10.54 -9.82
C LYS A 110 -2.30 9.80 -9.00
N LEU A 111 -1.90 9.00 -8.02
CA LEU A 111 -2.81 8.22 -7.20
C LEU A 111 -3.06 8.91 -5.86
N LYS A 112 -3.83 10.01 -5.89
CA LYS A 112 -4.11 10.79 -4.68
C LYS A 112 -5.19 10.08 -3.88
N TYR A 113 -4.97 9.94 -2.57
CA TYR A 113 -5.98 9.44 -1.65
C TYR A 113 -5.99 10.26 -0.37
N GLU A 114 -7.17 10.42 0.21
CA GLU A 114 -7.36 11.09 1.49
C GLU A 114 -8.32 10.27 2.34
N VAL A 115 -7.86 9.85 3.52
CA VAL A 115 -8.74 9.25 4.53
C VAL A 115 -9.57 10.39 5.10
N THR A 116 -10.89 10.35 4.87
CA THR A 116 -11.78 11.48 5.14
C THR A 116 -12.29 11.48 6.57
N ALA A 117 -12.36 10.30 7.21
CA ALA A 117 -12.69 10.19 8.62
C ALA A 117 -11.45 10.26 9.52
N THR A 118 -11.62 10.84 10.70
CA THR A 118 -10.58 10.88 11.74
C THR A 118 -10.42 9.55 12.48
N LYS A 119 -11.39 8.64 12.36
CA LYS A 119 -11.41 7.31 12.98
C LYS A 119 -12.02 6.28 12.02
N GLY A 120 -11.54 5.05 12.10
CA GLY A 120 -12.17 3.88 11.51
C GLY A 120 -13.37 3.39 12.32
N SER A 121 -14.19 2.57 11.68
CA SER A 121 -15.27 1.81 12.31
C SER A 121 -15.05 0.33 12.04
N PHE A 122 -14.69 -0.42 13.08
CA PHE A 122 -14.38 -1.84 12.92
C PHE A 122 -15.59 -2.66 12.49
N GLN A 123 -16.80 -2.30 12.95
CA GLN A 123 -18.02 -2.95 12.48
C GLN A 123 -18.22 -2.70 10.97
N HIS A 124 -18.05 -1.45 10.53
CA HIS A 124 -18.15 -1.11 9.10
C HIS A 124 -17.09 -1.86 8.27
N TYR A 125 -15.88 -2.04 8.80
CA TYR A 125 -14.86 -2.88 8.18
C TYR A 125 -15.30 -4.34 8.00
N LEU A 126 -15.90 -4.94 9.03
CA LEU A 126 -16.41 -6.32 8.95
C LEU A 126 -17.53 -6.43 7.90
N ASP A 127 -18.47 -5.49 7.90
CA ASP A 127 -19.58 -5.47 6.95
C ASP A 127 -19.07 -5.33 5.50
N GLU A 128 -18.10 -4.45 5.25
CA GLU A 128 -17.50 -4.27 3.92
C GLU A 128 -16.62 -5.45 3.50
N ARG A 129 -15.94 -6.12 4.45
CA ARG A 129 -15.21 -7.35 4.17
C ARG A 129 -16.15 -8.46 3.72
N ASP A 130 -17.23 -8.68 4.46
CA ASP A 130 -18.18 -9.76 4.16
C ASP A 130 -18.85 -9.52 2.79
N LYS A 131 -19.16 -8.27 2.44
CA LYS A 131 -19.63 -7.89 1.08
C LYS A 131 -18.60 -8.21 0.00
N TRP A 132 -17.32 -7.91 0.24
CA TRP A 132 -16.26 -8.24 -0.71
C TRP A 132 -16.12 -9.75 -0.89
N ASP A 133 -16.13 -10.51 0.20
CA ASP A 133 -15.99 -11.97 0.16
C ASP A 133 -17.16 -12.62 -0.60
N GLU A 134 -18.40 -12.16 -0.37
CA GLU A 134 -19.58 -12.61 -1.13
C GLU A 134 -19.47 -12.26 -2.61
N ALA A 135 -19.11 -11.01 -2.94
CA ALA A 135 -18.94 -10.55 -4.32
C ALA A 135 -17.84 -11.33 -5.06
N TRP A 136 -16.74 -11.63 -4.38
CA TRP A 136 -15.63 -12.39 -4.93
C TRP A 136 -16.01 -13.86 -5.21
N LEU A 137 -16.75 -14.49 -4.30
CA LEU A 137 -17.23 -15.86 -4.45
C LEU A 137 -18.29 -15.99 -5.56
N THR A 138 -19.18 -15.00 -5.70
CA THR A 138 -20.24 -14.99 -6.70
C THR A 138 -19.75 -14.57 -8.09
N GLY A 139 -18.73 -13.72 -8.18
CA GLY A 139 -18.14 -13.28 -9.45
C GLY A 139 -17.42 -14.39 -10.23
N ARG A 140 -17.12 -15.53 -9.60
CA ARG A 140 -16.56 -16.70 -10.31
C ARG A 140 -17.64 -17.35 -11.17
N ALA A 141 -17.48 -17.28 -12.50
CA ALA A 141 -18.33 -18.00 -13.43
C ALA A 141 -18.39 -19.50 -13.07
N ARG A 142 -19.57 -19.98 -12.73
CA ARG A 142 -19.83 -21.41 -12.51
C ARG A 142 -20.25 -22.01 -13.84
N MET A 143 -19.41 -22.87 -14.41
CA MET A 143 -19.85 -23.73 -15.51
C MET A 143 -20.87 -24.73 -14.94
N LYS A 144 -22.08 -24.74 -15.51
CA LYS A 144 -23.10 -25.75 -15.25
C LYS A 144 -22.78 -27.01 -16.02
#